data_AF-A0A764I3V4-F1
#
_entry.id   AF-A0A764I3V4-F1
#
_cell.length_a   1.000
_cell.length_b   1.000
_cell.length_c   1.000
_cell.angle_alpha   90.00
_cell.angle_beta   90.00
_cell.angle_gamma   90.00
#
_symmetry.space_group_name_H-M   'P 1'
#
loop_
_entity.id
_entity.type
_entity.pdbx_description
1 polymer ?
#
loop_
_entity_poly.entity_id
_entity_poly.type
_entity_poly.pdbx_seq_one_letter_code
_entity_poly.pdbx_strand_id
1 'polypeptide(L)'
;MSFGASASGYTAYCGPYTIVARVGEMDMINGERVTSQKITNLGADGIKIDMGLMPAKDGNNYGFEYIHRPGTETRFLNVQLLQNSMDAPRIIGSFPCKKVDD
;
A
#
# COMPACT_ATOMS: atom_id res chain seq x y z
N MET A 1 -1.40 -29.09 -22.81
CA MET A 1 -0.72 -28.95 -21.51
C MET A 1 -0.90 -27.51 -21.07
N SER A 2 -1.86 -27.28 -20.19
CA SER A 2 -2.21 -25.98 -19.63
C SER A 2 -1.23 -25.64 -18.51
N PHE A 3 -0.50 -24.55 -18.65
CA PHE A 3 0.39 -24.03 -17.61
C PHE A 3 -0.47 -23.36 -16.54
N GLY A 4 -0.54 -23.95 -15.36
CA GLY A 4 -1.21 -23.40 -14.17
C GLY A 4 -0.21 -22.96 -13.12
N ALA A 5 -0.56 -21.84 -12.44
CA ALA A 5 0.01 -21.26 -11.21
C ALA A 5 1.44 -20.67 -11.32
N SER A 6 1.87 -19.58 -10.67
CA SER A 6 1.35 -18.83 -9.52
C SER A 6 2.08 -17.47 -9.41
N ALA A 7 1.34 -16.36 -9.28
CA ALA A 7 1.67 -15.13 -8.53
C ALA A 7 0.64 -14.04 -8.88
N SER A 8 -0.60 -14.22 -8.44
CA SER A 8 -1.75 -13.37 -8.80
C SER A 8 -1.81 -12.02 -8.06
N GLY A 9 -0.81 -11.74 -7.21
CA GLY A 9 -0.83 -10.65 -6.25
C GLY A 9 0.16 -10.87 -5.10
N TYR A 10 0.13 -10.00 -4.09
CA TYR A 10 0.82 -10.21 -2.82
C TYR A 10 0.01 -9.69 -1.64
N THR A 11 0.22 -10.29 -0.47
CA THR A 11 -0.28 -9.77 0.81
C THR A 11 0.91 -9.28 1.62
N ALA A 12 0.81 -8.09 2.20
CA ALA A 12 1.81 -7.54 3.11
C ALA A 12 1.17 -7.04 4.41
N TYR A 13 1.79 -7.35 5.54
CA TYR A 13 1.42 -6.82 6.85
C TYR A 13 2.37 -5.71 7.25
N CYS A 14 1.82 -4.52 7.50
CA CYS A 14 2.55 -3.31 7.83
C CYS A 14 1.96 -2.69 9.11
N GLY A 15 2.44 -3.14 10.28
CA GLY A 15 1.85 -2.73 11.56
C GLY A 15 0.36 -3.11 11.65
N PRO A 16 -0.57 -2.14 11.84
CA PRO A 16 -2.01 -2.41 11.88
C PRO A 16 -2.67 -2.51 10.49
N TYR A 17 -1.89 -2.39 9.40
CA TYR A 17 -2.40 -2.40 8.03
C TYR A 17 -2.12 -3.73 7.33
N THR A 18 -3.12 -4.27 6.67
CA THR A 18 -2.99 -5.38 5.71
C THR A 18 -3.17 -4.83 4.31
N ILE A 19 -2.16 -4.99 3.46
CA ILE A 19 -2.19 -4.63 2.05
C ILE A 19 -2.40 -5.91 1.24
N VAL A 20 -3.37 -5.89 0.32
CA VAL A 20 -3.57 -6.95 -0.66
C VAL A 20 -3.52 -6.33 -2.04
N ALA A 21 -2.47 -6.62 -2.79
CA ALA A 21 -2.33 -6.22 -4.18
C ALA A 21 -2.64 -7.41 -5.09
N ARG A 22 -3.33 -7.15 -6.20
CA ARG A 22 -3.64 -8.16 -7.23
C ARG A 22 -3.35 -7.60 -8.60
N VAL A 23 -2.88 -8.46 -9.50
CA VAL A 23 -2.51 -8.02 -10.86
C VAL A 23 -3.74 -7.48 -11.58
N GLY A 24 -3.66 -6.24 -12.05
CA GLY A 24 -4.75 -5.56 -12.78
C GLY A 24 -5.82 -4.93 -11.89
N GLU A 25 -5.71 -5.04 -10.57
CA GLU A 25 -6.62 -4.40 -9.60
C GLU A 25 -5.92 -3.27 -8.83
N MET A 26 -6.71 -2.40 -8.22
CA MET A 26 -6.18 -1.48 -7.21
C MET A 26 -6.06 -2.22 -5.88
N ASP A 27 -5.06 -1.84 -5.10
CA ASP A 27 -4.73 -2.47 -3.84
C ASP A 27 -5.87 -2.30 -2.83
N MET A 28 -5.98 -3.26 -1.92
CA MET A 28 -6.87 -3.17 -0.77
C MET A 28 -6.06 -2.92 0.50
N ILE A 29 -6.49 -1.94 1.30
CA ILE A 29 -5.96 -1.68 2.64
C ILE A 29 -7.03 -2.08 3.65
N ASN A 30 -6.71 -3.01 4.55
CA ASN A 30 -7.63 -3.53 5.56
C ASN A 30 -8.98 -4.03 4.97
N GLY A 31 -8.93 -4.61 3.77
CA GLY A 31 -10.12 -5.08 3.05
C GLY A 31 -10.96 -3.97 2.40
N GLU A 32 -10.44 -2.75 2.31
CA GLU A 32 -11.03 -1.63 1.59
C GLU A 32 -10.22 -1.31 0.34
N ARG A 33 -10.87 -1.28 -0.82
CA ARG A 33 -10.22 -0.91 -2.08
C ARG A 33 -9.88 0.57 -2.06
N VAL A 34 -8.63 0.91 -2.35
CA VAL A 34 -8.20 2.31 -2.45
C VAL A 34 -8.96 3.03 -3.56
N THR A 35 -9.18 4.32 -3.39
CA THR A 35 -9.88 5.18 -4.35
C THR A 35 -8.96 5.73 -5.44
N SER A 36 -7.66 5.80 -5.16
CA SER A 36 -6.64 6.19 -6.13
C SER A 36 -5.35 5.42 -5.88
N GLN A 37 -4.59 5.16 -6.95
CA GLN A 37 -3.32 4.46 -6.91
C GLN A 37 -2.40 4.95 -8.02
N LYS A 38 -1.15 5.25 -7.67
CA LYS A 38 -0.09 5.58 -8.61
C LYS A 38 1.13 4.72 -8.32
N ILE A 39 1.49 3.90 -9.31
CA ILE A 39 2.66 3.04 -9.24
C ILE A 39 3.85 3.74 -9.89
N THR A 40 4.99 3.75 -9.21
CA THR A 40 6.27 4.26 -9.69
C THR A 40 7.33 3.18 -9.53
N ASN A 41 7.98 2.78 -10.63
CA ASN A 41 9.10 1.85 -10.58
C ASN A 41 10.37 2.59 -10.12
N LEU A 42 11.05 2.04 -9.11
CA LEU A 42 12.26 2.59 -8.50
C LEU A 42 13.48 1.76 -8.90
N GLY A 43 13.82 1.72 -10.20
CA GLY A 43 14.92 0.90 -10.71
C GLY A 43 14.47 -0.48 -11.17
N ALA A 44 15.32 -1.51 -10.98
CA ALA A 44 15.09 -2.85 -11.52
C ALA A 44 14.01 -3.65 -10.77
N ASP A 45 14.00 -3.56 -9.44
CA ASP A 45 13.15 -4.34 -8.54
C ASP A 45 12.41 -3.48 -7.49
N GLY A 46 12.78 -2.21 -7.35
CA GLY A 46 12.12 -1.29 -6.43
C GLY A 46 10.77 -0.80 -6.94
N ILE A 47 9.83 -0.57 -6.02
CA ILE A 47 8.51 -0.03 -6.34
C ILE A 47 8.08 0.97 -5.26
N LYS A 48 7.43 2.05 -5.69
CA LYS A 48 6.68 2.96 -4.83
C LYS A 48 5.24 3.02 -5.30
N ILE A 49 4.30 2.94 -4.37
CA ILE A 49 2.87 3.03 -4.64
C ILE A 49 2.29 4.11 -3.73
N ASP A 50 1.86 5.22 -4.34
CA ASP A 50 1.08 6.26 -3.67
C ASP A 50 -0.41 5.92 -3.80
N MET A 51 -1.14 5.87 -2.69
CA MET A 51 -2.56 5.50 -2.67
C MET A 51 -3.37 6.49 -1.84
N GLY A 52 -4.64 6.65 -2.20
CA GLY A 52 -5.62 7.40 -1.41
C GLY A 52 -6.86 6.57 -1.12
N LEU A 53 -7.39 6.65 0.10
CA LEU A 53 -8.66 6.03 0.51
C LEU A 53 -9.56 7.11 1.11
N MET A 54 -10.56 7.56 0.33
CA MET A 54 -11.39 8.71 0.66
C MET A 54 -12.86 8.55 0.20
N PRO A 55 -13.85 8.50 1.11
CA PRO A 55 -13.69 8.22 2.54
C PRO A 55 -13.35 6.74 2.77
N ALA A 56 -12.62 6.45 3.84
CA ALA A 56 -12.56 5.12 4.42
C ALA A 56 -13.85 4.80 5.20
N LYS A 57 -14.07 3.53 5.53
CA LYS A 57 -15.26 3.08 6.29
C LYS A 57 -15.42 3.74 7.65
N ASP A 58 -14.32 4.17 8.27
CA ASP A 58 -14.33 4.88 9.56
C ASP A 58 -14.66 6.38 9.43
N GLY A 59 -14.89 6.87 8.21
CA GLY A 59 -15.21 8.27 7.91
C GLY A 59 -14.00 9.17 7.73
N ASN A 60 -12.78 8.65 7.90
CA ASN A 60 -11.54 9.40 7.69
C ASN A 60 -11.06 9.32 6.24
N ASN A 61 -10.12 10.20 5.91
CA ASN A 61 -9.41 10.20 4.62
C ASN A 61 -7.95 9.82 4.86
N TYR A 62 -7.41 8.89 4.07
CA TYR A 62 -6.04 8.43 4.26
C TYR A 62 -5.22 8.53 2.98
N GLY A 63 -3.97 8.95 3.14
CA GLY A 63 -2.92 8.83 2.14
C GLY A 63 -1.95 7.74 2.58
N PHE A 64 -1.59 6.86 1.65
CA PHE A 64 -0.64 5.78 1.89
C PHE A 64 0.51 5.87 0.89
N GLU A 65 1.72 5.61 1.35
CA GLU A 65 2.91 5.44 0.50
C GLU A 65 3.58 4.12 0.87
N TYR A 66 3.41 3.13 0.01
CA TYR A 66 4.11 1.86 0.11
C TYR A 66 5.41 1.95 -0.69
N ILE A 67 6.53 1.56 -0.08
CA ILE A 67 7.83 1.54 -0.75
C ILE A 67 8.51 0.20 -0.50
N HIS A 68 8.96 -0.43 -1.59
CA HIS A 68 9.95 -1.47 -1.61
C HIS A 68 11.24 -0.91 -2.21
N ARG A 69 12.32 -0.87 -1.42
CA ARG A 69 13.57 -0.27 -1.88
C ARG A 69 14.30 -1.22 -2.84
N PRO A 70 14.83 -0.71 -3.97
CA PRO A 70 15.56 -1.54 -4.92
C PRO A 70 16.78 -2.20 -4.29
N GLY A 71 17.05 -3.45 -4.68
CA GLY A 71 18.16 -4.25 -4.19
C GLY A 71 18.07 -4.67 -2.72
N THR A 72 16.90 -4.54 -2.08
CA THR A 72 16.70 -4.93 -0.68
C THR A 72 15.33 -5.55 -0.46
N GLU A 73 15.20 -6.41 0.55
CA GLU A 73 13.87 -6.91 0.98
C GLU A 73 13.09 -5.91 1.85
N THR A 74 13.64 -4.71 2.07
CA THR A 74 13.02 -3.72 2.96
C THR A 74 11.80 -3.09 2.30
N ARG A 75 10.71 -3.09 3.07
CA ARG A 75 9.41 -2.57 2.67
C ARG A 75 8.84 -1.74 3.81
N PHE A 76 8.20 -0.63 3.50
CA PHE A 76 7.54 0.20 4.49
C PHE A 76 6.27 0.81 3.94
N LEU A 77 5.35 1.07 4.84
CA LEU A 77 4.11 1.80 4.58
C LEU A 77 4.12 3.06 5.42
N ASN A 78 4.16 4.21 4.75
CA ASN A 78 3.87 5.48 5.38
C ASN A 78 2.37 5.75 5.25
N VAL A 79 1.76 6.21 6.33
CA VAL A 79 0.34 6.52 6.39
C VAL A 79 0.18 7.93 6.90
N GLN A 80 -0.67 8.71 6.25
CA GLN A 80 -1.06 10.04 6.68
C GLN A 80 -2.58 10.11 6.80
N LEU A 81 -3.08 10.57 7.94
CA LEU A 81 -4.46 11.00 8.07
C LEU A 81 -4.61 12.35 7.35
N LEU A 82 -5.45 12.39 6.32
CA LEU A 82 -5.74 13.58 5.54
C LEU A 82 -6.83 14.38 6.23
N GLN A 83 -6.47 15.57 6.68
CA GLN A 83 -7.36 16.48 7.41
C GLN A 83 -7.91 17.55 6.48
N ASN A 84 -9.06 18.11 6.85
CA ASN A 84 -9.73 19.15 6.06
C ASN A 84 -9.00 20.51 6.08
N SER A 85 -8.06 20.71 7.01
CA SER A 85 -7.25 21.93 7.10
C SER A 85 -5.79 21.62 6.79
N MET A 86 -5.17 22.43 5.93
CA MET A 86 -3.74 22.36 5.63
C MET A 86 -2.86 22.85 6.77
N ASP A 87 -3.43 23.64 7.70
CA ASP A 87 -2.75 24.15 8.89
C ASP A 87 -2.81 23.17 10.07
N ALA A 88 -3.60 22.10 9.95
CA ALA A 88 -3.67 21.08 10.98
C ALA A 88 -2.33 20.30 11.06
N PRO A 89 -1.86 19.95 12.28
CA PRO A 89 -0.67 19.13 12.42
C PRO A 89 -0.84 17.78 11.73
N ARG A 90 0.10 17.43 10.83
CA ARG A 90 0.06 16.15 10.11
C ARG A 90 0.18 14.98 11.08
N ILE A 91 -0.78 14.06 11.03
CA ILE A 91 -0.72 12.79 11.76
C ILE A 91 -0.19 11.74 10.79
N ILE A 92 1.04 11.28 11.04
CA ILE A 92 1.79 10.37 10.17
C ILE A 92 2.26 9.16 10.98
N GLY A 93 2.21 7.97 10.38
CA GLY A 93 2.84 6.75 10.90
C GLY A 93 3.66 6.05 9.82
N SER A 94 4.77 5.43 10.21
CA SER A 94 5.63 4.64 9.32
C SER A 94 5.77 3.23 9.88
N PHE A 95 5.40 2.23 9.06
CA PHE A 95 5.33 0.84 9.50
C PHE A 95 6.21 -0.04 8.62
N PRO A 96 7.13 -0.83 9.19
CA PRO A 96 7.85 -1.83 8.42
C PRO A 96 6.86 -2.90 7.94
N CYS A 97 7.00 -3.31 6.68
CA CYS A 97 6.14 -4.30 6.06
C CYS A 97 6.82 -5.66 5.96
N LYS A 98 6.06 -6.72 6.20
CA LYS A 98 6.46 -8.11 5.93
C LYS A 98 5.53 -8.68 4.87
N LYS A 99 6.11 -9.15 3.76
CA LYS A 99 5.36 -9.94 2.78
C LYS A 99 5.00 -11.27 3.44
N VAL A 100 3.78 -11.74 3.20
CA VAL A 100 3.33 -13.07 3.60
C VAL A 100 3.49 -13.96 2.38
N ASP A 101 4.27 -15.03 2.51
CA ASP A 101 4.31 -16.07 1.50
C ASP A 101 3.07 -16.95 1.66
N ASP A 102 2.42 -17.28 0.55
CA ASP A 102 1.26 -18.20 0.47
C ASP A 102 1.72 -19.65 0.66
#